data_AF-A0A3G5FJ16-F1
#
_entry.id   AF-A0A3G5FJ16-F1
#
_cell.length_a   1.000
_cell.length_b   1.000
_cell.length_c   1.000
_cell.angle_alpha   90.00
_cell.angle_beta   90.00
_cell.angle_gamma   90.00
#
_symmetry.space_group_name_H-M   'P 1'
#
loop_
_entity.id
_entity.type
_entity.pdbx_description
1 polymer ?
#
loop_
_entity_poly.entity_id
_entity_poly.type
_entity_poly.pdbx_seq_one_letter_code
_entity_poly.pdbx_strand_id
1 'polypeptide(L)'
;MDISAINKEEVNTDYGILIGKKAPKTTVEFINLNCPFCKQWFTESKDTLNKAVTDGKLNRVVKLLDRTKESLQRGNVMHRFVTDDDSDQALEDMTRIFASQDEWGNLPLQEVANYARNELGLSEHHHLDIAEEIVQESKKANISSVPTLILGEHIFDENIDQKTLNDYISE
;
A
#
# COMPACT_ATOMS: atom_id res chain seq x y z
N MET A 1 5.54 15.21 -4.87
CA MET A 1 6.64 14.26 -5.17
C MET A 1 7.35 14.66 -6.47
N ASP A 2 8.67 14.43 -6.62
CA ASP A 2 9.32 14.52 -7.95
C ASP A 2 9.13 13.20 -8.70
N ILE A 3 8.19 13.20 -9.64
CA ILE A 3 7.84 12.01 -10.43
C ILE A 3 8.73 11.82 -11.66
N SER A 4 9.51 12.84 -12.04
CA SER A 4 10.29 12.83 -13.28
C SER A 4 11.40 11.79 -13.29
N ALA A 5 11.84 11.40 -12.09
CA ALA A 5 12.90 10.43 -11.91
C ALA A 5 12.38 8.98 -11.77
N ILE A 6 11.06 8.78 -11.66
CA ILE A 6 10.46 7.44 -11.48
C ILE A 6 10.46 6.70 -12.81
N ASN A 7 11.04 5.50 -12.81
CA ASN A 7 11.02 4.59 -13.96
C ASN A 7 9.90 3.57 -13.80
N LYS A 8 8.70 3.92 -14.30
CA LYS A 8 7.52 3.05 -14.22
C LYS A 8 7.67 1.72 -14.97
N GLU A 9 8.56 1.63 -15.96
CA GLU A 9 8.78 0.38 -16.73
C GLU A 9 9.42 -0.72 -15.86
N GLU A 10 10.01 -0.34 -14.72
CA GLU A 10 10.56 -1.28 -13.73
C GLU A 10 9.52 -1.70 -12.69
N VAL A 11 8.30 -1.14 -12.74
CA VAL A 11 7.20 -1.50 -11.85
C VAL A 11 6.40 -2.64 -12.46
N ASN A 12 6.14 -3.68 -11.68
CA ASN A 12 5.45 -4.89 -12.11
C ASN A 12 4.20 -5.17 -11.27
N THR A 13 3.46 -6.19 -11.69
CA THR A 13 2.28 -6.70 -10.97
C THR A 13 2.50 -8.13 -10.46
N ASP A 14 3.76 -8.57 -10.41
CA ASP A 14 4.16 -9.94 -10.05
C ASP A 14 4.16 -10.14 -8.53
N TYR A 15 4.50 -9.08 -7.77
CA TYR A 15 4.58 -9.09 -6.31
C TYR A 15 3.67 -8.04 -5.67
N GLY A 16 3.14 -8.35 -4.49
CA GLY A 16 2.25 -7.50 -3.71
C GLY A 16 0.88 -8.13 -3.50
N ILE A 17 0.03 -7.43 -2.75
CA ILE A 17 -1.30 -7.88 -2.38
C ILE A 17 -2.27 -7.53 -3.52
N LEU A 18 -2.86 -8.56 -4.12
CA LEU A 18 -3.85 -8.39 -5.20
C LEU A 18 -5.22 -8.11 -4.62
N ILE A 19 -5.78 -6.94 -4.93
CA ILE A 19 -7.12 -6.56 -4.53
C ILE A 19 -8.06 -6.57 -5.73
N GLY A 20 -9.13 -7.34 -5.61
CA GLY A 20 -10.11 -7.52 -6.67
C GLY A 20 -9.70 -8.52 -7.76
N LYS A 21 -10.59 -8.73 -8.73
CA LYS A 21 -10.35 -9.62 -9.87
C LYS A 21 -9.66 -8.86 -11.00
N LYS A 22 -8.92 -9.58 -11.85
CA LYS A 22 -8.27 -9.02 -13.05
C LYS A 22 -9.23 -8.12 -13.83
N ALA A 23 -8.81 -6.88 -14.04
CA ALA A 23 -9.58 -5.83 -14.70
C ALA A 23 -8.76 -5.22 -15.87
N PRO A 24 -9.37 -4.35 -16.70
CA PRO A 24 -8.64 -3.67 -17.79
C PRO A 24 -7.50 -2.77 -17.30
N LYS A 25 -7.60 -2.25 -16.08
CA LYS A 25 -6.58 -1.41 -15.45
C LYS A 25 -6.14 -1.99 -14.12
N THR A 26 -4.88 -1.71 -13.78
CA THR A 26 -4.31 -2.05 -12.48
C THR A 26 -3.67 -0.82 -11.86
N THR A 27 -4.02 -0.50 -10.61
CA THR A 27 -3.23 0.44 -9.80
C THR A 27 -2.11 -0.32 -9.11
N VAL A 28 -0.91 0.25 -9.12
CA VAL A 28 0.20 -0.21 -8.27
C VAL A 28 0.44 0.83 -7.19
N GLU A 29 0.44 0.41 -5.93
CA GLU A 29 0.43 1.30 -4.77
C GLU A 29 1.61 0.97 -3.85
N PHE A 30 2.68 1.76 -3.87
CA PHE A 30 3.78 1.64 -2.91
C PHE A 30 3.41 2.43 -1.66
N ILE A 31 3.11 1.72 -0.57
CA ILE A 31 2.67 2.33 0.69
C ILE A 31 3.46 1.77 1.88
N ASN A 32 3.51 2.53 2.96
CA ASN A 32 4.01 2.05 4.25
C ASN A 32 2.93 2.27 5.31
N LEU A 33 2.65 1.26 6.12
CA LEU A 33 1.52 1.30 7.06
C LEU A 33 1.70 2.32 8.19
N ASN A 34 2.91 2.85 8.44
CA ASN A 34 3.13 3.95 9.39
C ASN A 34 3.32 5.33 8.73
N CYS A 35 3.04 5.44 7.43
CA CYS A 35 3.07 6.73 6.76
C CYS A 35 1.71 7.43 6.88
N PRO A 36 1.63 8.66 7.43
CA PRO A 36 0.38 9.39 7.55
C PRO A 36 -0.21 9.76 6.18
N PHE A 37 0.62 10.04 5.18
CA PHE A 37 0.17 10.29 3.81
C PHE A 37 -0.39 9.02 3.13
N CYS A 38 0.16 7.83 3.46
CA CYS A 38 -0.43 6.58 3.02
C CYS A 38 -1.80 6.33 3.69
N LYS A 39 -1.95 6.67 4.98
CA LYS A 39 -3.24 6.64 5.68
C LYS A 39 -4.25 7.57 5.03
N GLN A 40 -3.84 8.80 4.67
CA GLN A 40 -4.67 9.75 3.94
C GLN A 40 -5.14 9.16 2.61
N TRP A 41 -4.21 8.72 1.76
CA TRP A 41 -4.53 8.06 0.48
C TRP A 41 -5.52 6.91 0.67
N PHE A 42 -5.23 5.99 1.59
CA PHE A 42 -6.05 4.80 1.82
C PHE A 42 -7.47 5.16 2.27
N THR A 43 -7.62 6.21 3.07
CA THR A 43 -8.93 6.65 3.59
C THR A 43 -9.72 7.42 2.54
N GLU A 44 -9.10 8.40 1.88
CA GLU A 44 -9.77 9.31 0.96
C GLU A 44 -10.11 8.64 -0.38
N SER A 45 -9.29 7.69 -0.84
CA SER A 45 -9.54 6.96 -2.10
C SER A 45 -10.49 5.77 -1.95
N LYS A 46 -10.82 5.36 -0.70
CA LYS A 46 -11.51 4.11 -0.39
C LYS A 46 -12.76 3.88 -1.22
N ASP A 47 -13.69 4.83 -1.21
CA ASP A 47 -14.99 4.65 -1.87
C ASP A 47 -14.84 4.58 -3.40
N THR A 48 -13.96 5.43 -3.96
CA THR A 48 -13.67 5.46 -5.40
C THR A 48 -13.02 4.16 -5.86
N LEU A 49 -12.00 3.68 -5.16
CA LEU A 49 -11.30 2.43 -5.52
C LEU A 49 -12.19 1.21 -5.30
N ASN A 50 -12.91 1.13 -4.19
CA ASN A 50 -13.83 0.02 -3.90
C ASN A 50 -14.92 -0.08 -4.96
N LYS A 51 -15.48 1.06 -5.38
CA LYS A 51 -16.46 1.09 -6.47
C LYS A 51 -15.84 0.61 -7.79
N ALA A 52 -14.66 1.11 -8.15
CA ALA A 52 -13.99 0.73 -9.40
C ALA A 52 -13.63 -0.77 -9.44
N VAL A 53 -13.21 -1.34 -8.30
CA VAL A 53 -12.95 -2.77 -8.14
C VAL A 53 -14.24 -3.58 -8.26
N THR A 54 -15.31 -3.16 -7.58
CA THR A 54 -16.61 -3.83 -7.62
C THR A 54 -17.23 -3.79 -9.03
N ASP A 55 -17.08 -2.66 -9.73
CA ASP A 55 -17.54 -2.49 -11.11
C ASP A 55 -16.65 -3.24 -12.14
N GLY A 56 -15.57 -3.90 -11.69
CA GLY A 56 -14.65 -4.65 -12.57
C GLY A 56 -13.80 -3.77 -13.49
N LYS A 57 -13.68 -2.46 -13.19
CA LYS A 57 -12.91 -1.50 -13.97
C LYS A 57 -11.43 -1.48 -13.58
N LEU A 58 -11.15 -1.82 -12.32
CA LEU A 58 -9.83 -1.71 -11.72
C LEU A 58 -9.54 -2.94 -10.86
N ASN A 59 -8.29 -3.40 -10.87
CA ASN A 59 -7.72 -4.21 -9.79
C ASN A 59 -6.53 -3.46 -9.19
N ARG A 60 -6.14 -3.80 -7.96
CA ARG A 60 -5.06 -3.10 -7.27
C ARG A 60 -3.95 -4.08 -6.92
N VAL A 61 -2.72 -3.61 -6.94
CA VAL A 61 -1.52 -4.29 -6.44
C VAL A 61 -0.95 -3.40 -5.35
N VAL A 62 -1.23 -3.75 -4.10
CA VAL A 62 -0.74 -3.00 -2.95
C VAL A 62 0.62 -3.56 -2.56
N LYS A 63 1.66 -2.73 -2.65
CA LYS A 63 3.03 -3.06 -2.32
C LYS A 63 3.40 -2.41 -0.99
N LEU A 64 3.43 -3.24 0.06
CA LEU A 64 3.86 -2.83 1.40
C LEU A 64 5.38 -2.63 1.42
N LEU A 65 5.81 -1.39 1.22
CA LEU A 65 7.22 -1.03 1.03
C LEU A 65 7.91 -0.75 2.36
N ASP A 66 8.82 -1.64 2.73
CA ASP A 66 9.70 -1.47 3.87
C ASP A 66 10.66 -0.29 3.70
N ARG A 67 10.85 0.48 4.77
CA ARG A 67 11.66 1.71 4.76
C ARG A 67 12.67 1.71 5.90
N THR A 68 13.82 2.33 5.64
CA THR A 68 14.91 2.47 6.62
C THR A 68 14.74 3.68 7.53
N LYS A 69 13.96 4.69 7.11
CA LYS A 69 13.64 5.87 7.92
C LYS A 69 13.00 5.41 9.24
N GLU A 70 13.57 5.82 10.36
CA GLU A 70 13.20 5.33 11.71
C GLU A 70 11.69 5.39 11.98
N SER A 71 11.03 6.49 11.61
CA SER A 71 9.58 6.62 11.79
C SER A 71 8.81 5.52 11.04
N LEU A 72 9.26 5.11 9.84
CA LEU A 72 8.55 4.16 8.99
C LEU A 72 8.86 2.69 9.30
N GLN A 73 9.90 2.41 10.10
CA GLN A 73 10.25 1.04 10.50
C GLN A 73 9.14 0.33 11.27
N ARG A 74 8.28 1.09 11.99
CA ARG A 74 7.09 0.52 12.64
C ARG A 74 6.10 -0.02 11.61
N GLY A 75 6.01 0.62 10.45
CA GLY A 75 5.21 0.13 9.32
C GLY A 75 5.74 -1.21 8.82
N ASN A 76 7.06 -1.38 8.71
CA ASN A 76 7.67 -2.65 8.31
C ASN A 76 7.27 -3.80 9.26
N VAL A 77 7.17 -3.52 10.57
CA VAL A 77 6.67 -4.50 11.54
C VAL A 77 5.24 -4.88 11.24
N MET A 78 4.36 -3.89 11.00
CA MET A 78 2.95 -4.09 10.67
C MET A 78 2.72 -4.76 9.31
N HIS A 79 3.62 -4.61 8.34
CA HIS A 79 3.50 -5.26 7.03
C HIS A 79 3.42 -6.78 7.14
N ARG A 80 4.10 -7.36 8.13
CA ARG A 80 4.09 -8.80 8.40
C ARG A 80 2.77 -9.31 8.97
N PHE A 81 1.84 -8.42 9.32
CA PHE A 81 0.53 -8.75 9.89
C PHE A 81 -0.62 -8.50 8.90
N VAL A 82 -0.31 -8.33 7.62
CA VAL A 82 -1.28 -8.26 6.53
C VAL A 82 -1.09 -9.48 5.66
N THR A 83 -2.18 -10.20 5.39
CA THR A 83 -2.13 -11.37 4.49
C THR A 83 -1.96 -10.95 3.02
N ASP A 84 -1.36 -11.81 2.19
CA ASP A 84 -1.15 -11.58 0.76
C ASP A 84 -1.97 -12.51 -0.15
N ASP A 85 -2.66 -13.50 0.42
CA ASP A 85 -3.42 -14.52 -0.29
C ASP A 85 -4.96 -14.32 -0.25
N ASP A 86 -5.45 -13.45 0.63
CA ASP A 86 -6.86 -13.08 0.77
C ASP A 86 -7.03 -11.56 0.68
N SER A 87 -7.58 -11.12 -0.46
CA SER A 87 -7.84 -9.72 -0.78
C SER A 87 -8.71 -9.01 0.26
N ASP A 88 -9.77 -9.66 0.73
CA ASP A 88 -10.75 -9.03 1.61
C ASP A 88 -10.17 -8.92 3.02
N GLN A 89 -9.52 -9.98 3.50
CA GLN A 89 -8.83 -9.96 4.79
C GLN A 89 -7.67 -8.94 4.80
N ALA A 90 -6.89 -8.84 3.72
CA ALA A 90 -5.81 -7.87 3.62
C ALA A 90 -6.33 -6.42 3.71
N LEU A 91 -7.46 -6.11 3.07
CA LEU A 91 -8.10 -4.79 3.20
C LEU A 91 -8.60 -4.53 4.63
N GLU A 92 -9.17 -5.53 5.30
CA GLU A 92 -9.60 -5.42 6.69
C GLU A 92 -8.41 -5.20 7.64
N ASP A 93 -7.30 -5.91 7.42
CA ASP A 93 -6.07 -5.77 8.20
C ASP A 93 -5.49 -4.37 8.05
N MET A 94 -5.30 -3.91 6.81
CA MET A 94 -4.83 -2.55 6.52
C MET A 94 -5.78 -1.49 7.10
N THR A 95 -7.10 -1.71 7.03
CA THR A 95 -8.10 -0.79 7.62
C THR A 95 -7.91 -0.68 9.13
N ARG A 96 -7.79 -1.82 9.84
CA ARG A 96 -7.56 -1.84 11.29
C ARG A 96 -6.24 -1.16 11.66
N ILE A 97 -5.17 -1.47 10.95
CA ILE A 97 -3.84 -0.92 11.19
C ILE A 97 -3.81 0.60 10.99
N PHE A 98 -4.38 1.10 9.89
CA PHE A 98 -4.43 2.54 9.63
C PHE A 98 -5.35 3.29 10.61
N ALA A 99 -6.46 2.68 11.02
CA ALA A 99 -7.38 3.29 11.99
C ALA A 99 -6.69 3.57 13.34
N SER A 100 -5.81 2.69 13.78
CA SER A 100 -5.06 2.82 15.04
C SER A 100 -3.63 3.36 14.90
N GLN A 101 -3.26 3.90 13.73
CA GLN A 101 -1.88 4.34 13.43
C GLN A 101 -1.26 5.26 14.50
N ASP A 102 -2.06 6.15 15.09
CA ASP A 102 -1.59 7.10 16.11
C ASP A 102 -1.29 6.42 17.46
N GLU A 103 -1.85 5.23 17.72
CA GLU A 103 -1.65 4.46 18.95
C GLU A 103 -0.36 3.64 18.90
N TRP A 104 -0.10 2.96 17.79
CA TRP A 104 1.05 2.06 17.66
C TRP A 104 2.25 2.69 16.93
N GLY A 105 2.03 3.73 16.11
CA GLY A 105 3.04 4.27 15.18
C GLY A 105 4.31 4.83 15.82
N ASN A 106 4.24 5.15 17.11
CA ASN A 106 5.36 5.69 17.89
C ASN A 106 5.95 4.67 18.88
N LEU A 107 5.37 3.47 18.99
CA LEU A 107 5.84 2.45 19.90
C LEU A 107 7.23 1.91 19.49
N PRO A 108 7.98 1.32 20.45
CA PRO A 108 9.13 0.47 20.12
C PRO A 108 8.73 -0.68 19.21
N LEU A 109 9.63 -1.14 18.32
CA LEU A 109 9.32 -2.17 17.31
C LEU A 109 8.72 -3.45 17.89
N GLN A 110 9.22 -3.90 19.06
CA GLN A 110 8.68 -5.06 19.75
C GLN A 110 7.23 -4.83 20.21
N GLU A 111 6.93 -3.64 20.71
CA GLU A 111 5.58 -3.28 21.16
C GLU A 111 4.61 -3.09 20.00
N VAL A 112 5.08 -2.68 18.81
CA VAL A 112 4.26 -2.68 17.59
C VAL A 112 3.79 -4.10 17.25
N ALA A 113 4.68 -5.09 17.33
CA ALA A 113 4.31 -6.48 17.10
C ALA A 113 3.36 -7.02 18.19
N ASN A 114 3.54 -6.60 19.45
CA ASN A 114 2.61 -6.93 20.52
C ASN A 114 1.23 -6.33 20.29
N TYR A 115 1.18 -5.05 19.88
CA TYR A 115 -0.07 -4.35 19.58
C TYR A 115 -0.83 -5.03 18.43
N ALA A 116 -0.12 -5.41 17.35
CA ALA A 116 -0.72 -6.15 16.24
C ALA A 116 -1.39 -7.46 16.69
N ARG A 117 -0.73 -8.24 17.55
CA ARG A 117 -1.27 -9.53 18.04
C ARG A 117 -2.37 -9.36 19.09
N ASN A 118 -2.14 -8.51 20.08
CA ASN A 118 -2.95 -8.47 21.29
C ASN A 118 -4.15 -7.51 21.16
N GLU A 119 -3.96 -6.37 20.51
CA GLU A 119 -4.98 -5.32 20.38
C GLU A 119 -5.75 -5.44 19.06
N LEU A 120 -5.05 -5.72 17.95
CA LEU A 120 -5.69 -5.87 16.64
C LEU A 120 -6.13 -7.31 16.33
N GLY A 121 -5.64 -8.29 17.09
CA GLY A 121 -5.95 -9.70 16.87
C GLY A 121 -5.40 -10.25 15.55
N LEU A 122 -4.31 -9.67 15.03
CA LEU A 122 -3.70 -10.05 13.76
C LEU A 122 -2.71 -11.20 13.96
N SER A 123 -2.62 -12.06 12.95
CA SER A 123 -1.62 -13.12 12.89
C SER A 123 -0.41 -12.65 12.09
N GLU A 124 0.79 -13.10 12.48
CA GLU A 124 2.00 -12.81 11.71
C GLU A 124 2.11 -13.77 10.53
N HIS A 125 2.45 -13.23 9.38
CA HIS A 125 2.68 -13.95 8.15
C HIS A 125 4.14 -13.84 7.72
N HIS A 126 4.66 -14.88 7.08
CA HIS A 126 6.05 -14.96 6.64
C HIS A 126 6.17 -14.70 5.13
N HIS A 127 6.13 -13.43 4.74
CA HIS A 127 6.28 -12.97 3.34
C HIS A 127 7.62 -12.26 3.09
N LEU A 128 8.71 -12.68 3.76
CA LEU A 128 10.02 -11.99 3.69
C LEU A 128 10.56 -11.87 2.27
N ASP A 129 10.41 -12.91 1.45
CA ASP A 129 10.88 -12.91 0.06
C ASP A 129 10.15 -11.84 -0.78
N ILE A 130 8.84 -11.69 -0.58
CA ILE A 130 8.02 -10.68 -1.27
C ILE A 130 8.40 -9.26 -0.82
N ALA A 131 8.65 -9.06 0.48
CA ALA A 131 9.08 -7.76 1.00
C ALA A 131 10.42 -7.33 0.40
N GLU A 132 11.37 -8.25 0.23
CA GLU A 132 12.65 -7.96 -0.44
C GLU A 132 12.45 -7.59 -1.91
N GLU A 133 11.65 -8.35 -2.66
CA GLU A 133 11.35 -8.06 -4.07
C GLU A 133 10.71 -6.67 -4.25
N ILE A 134 9.76 -6.29 -3.39
CA ILE A 134 9.14 -4.95 -3.41
C ILE A 134 10.19 -3.85 -3.18
N VAL A 135 11.14 -4.06 -2.25
CA VAL A 135 12.23 -3.11 -1.99
C VAL A 135 13.20 -3.03 -3.18
N GLN A 136 13.50 -4.14 -3.86
CA GLN A 136 14.35 -4.11 -5.05
C GLN A 136 13.66 -3.44 -6.24
N GLU A 137 12.38 -3.72 -6.43
CA GLU A 137 11.54 -3.07 -7.43
C GLU A 137 11.51 -1.55 -7.21
N SER A 138 11.27 -1.10 -5.97
CA SER A 138 11.25 0.33 -5.65
C SER A 138 12.59 1.01 -5.97
N LYS A 139 13.72 0.32 -5.80
CA LYS A 139 15.05 0.85 -6.16
C LYS A 139 15.22 0.95 -7.68
N LYS A 140 14.85 -0.09 -8.43
CA LYS A 140 14.93 -0.10 -9.91
C LYS A 140 14.04 0.98 -10.52
N ALA A 141 12.83 1.13 -9.99
CA ALA A 141 11.87 2.16 -10.39
C ALA A 141 12.19 3.55 -9.83
N ASN A 142 13.26 3.71 -9.04
CA ASN A 142 13.66 4.96 -8.39
C ASN A 142 12.54 5.62 -7.53
N ILE A 143 11.75 4.78 -6.86
CA ILE A 143 10.69 5.19 -5.93
C ILE A 143 11.33 5.50 -4.57
N SER A 144 11.43 6.80 -4.29
CA SER A 144 12.11 7.31 -3.09
C SER A 144 11.15 7.77 -1.99
N SER A 145 9.85 7.84 -2.23
CA SER A 145 8.81 8.28 -1.28
C SER A 145 7.62 7.32 -1.24
N VAL A 146 6.82 7.45 -0.19
CA VAL A 146 5.52 6.77 -0.07
C VAL A 146 4.49 7.78 0.47
N PRO A 147 3.24 7.75 -0.02
CA PRO A 147 2.74 6.85 -1.05
C PRO A 147 3.27 7.22 -2.45
N THR A 148 3.42 6.22 -3.31
CA THR A 148 3.61 6.41 -4.76
C THR A 148 2.63 5.49 -5.47
N LEU A 149 1.74 6.09 -6.25
CA LEU A 149 0.65 5.42 -6.92
C LEU A 149 0.88 5.50 -8.42
N ILE A 150 0.63 4.40 -9.11
CA ILE A 150 0.80 4.29 -10.56
C ILE A 150 -0.47 3.69 -11.15
N LEU A 151 -1.05 4.37 -12.14
CA LEU A 151 -2.23 3.91 -12.87
C LEU A 151 -2.05 4.19 -14.36
N GLY A 152 -1.69 3.15 -15.11
CA GLY A 152 -1.32 3.30 -16.52
C GLY A 152 -0.12 4.24 -16.67
N GLU A 153 -0.32 5.34 -17.38
CA GLU A 153 0.73 6.34 -17.62
C GLU A 153 0.90 7.33 -16.45
N HIS A 154 -0.04 7.34 -15.51
CA HIS A 154 -0.12 8.36 -14.45
C HIS A 154 0.63 7.93 -13.20
N ILE A 155 1.47 8.82 -12.69
CA ILE A 155 2.18 8.66 -11.42
C ILE A 155 1.77 9.81 -10.50
N PHE A 156 1.28 9.50 -9.31
CA PHE A 156 0.75 10.48 -8.37
C PHE A 156 0.94 10.04 -6.91
N ASP A 157 0.61 10.94 -5.98
CA ASP A 157 0.67 10.74 -4.53
C ASP A 157 -0.71 11.01 -3.89
N GLU A 158 -0.79 11.13 -2.57
CA GLU A 158 -2.03 11.36 -1.83
C GLU A 158 -2.75 12.67 -2.19
N ASN A 159 -2.11 13.60 -2.89
CA ASN A 159 -2.69 14.90 -3.22
C ASN A 159 -3.63 14.87 -4.45
N ILE A 160 -3.81 13.70 -5.08
CA ILE A 160 -4.75 13.56 -6.19
C ILE A 160 -6.19 13.84 -5.73
N ASP A 161 -6.93 14.64 -6.49
CA ASP A 161 -8.35 14.86 -6.22
C ASP A 161 -9.23 13.72 -6.78
N GLN A 162 -10.42 13.56 -6.22
CA GLN A 162 -11.34 12.49 -6.59
C GLN A 162 -11.80 12.54 -8.05
N LYS A 163 -11.90 13.74 -8.64
CA LYS A 163 -12.30 13.86 -10.04
C LYS A 163 -11.18 13.33 -10.93
N THR A 164 -9.94 13.76 -10.69
CA THR A 164 -8.77 13.31 -11.45
C THR A 164 -8.55 11.80 -11.30
N LEU A 165 -8.71 11.23 -10.10
CA LEU A 165 -8.65 9.78 -9.90
C LEU A 165 -9.71 9.02 -10.72
N ASN A 166 -10.96 9.52 -10.74
CA ASN A 166 -12.02 8.93 -11.54
C ASN A 166 -11.76 9.04 -13.06
N ASP A 167 -11.19 10.15 -13.50
CA ASP A 167 -10.78 10.36 -14.89
C ASP A 167 -9.71 9.30 -15.27
N TYR A 168 -8.65 9.15 -14.46
CA TYR A 168 -7.61 8.14 -14.68
C TYR A 168 -8.14 6.71 -14.69
N ILE A 169 -9.15 6.39 -13.87
CA ILE A 169 -9.80 5.07 -13.89
C ILE A 169 -10.62 4.88 -15.17
N SER A 170 -11.19 5.93 -15.73
CA SER A 170 -12.16 5.86 -16.85
C SER A 170 -11.54 5.97 -18.24
N GLU A 171 -10.29 6.43 -18.38
CA GLU A 171 -9.54 6.51 -19.65
C GLU A 171 -9.51 5.20 -20.47
#